data_AF-A0A7D9L165-F1
#
_entry.id   AF-A0A7D9L165-F1
#
_cell.length_a   1.000
_cell.length_b   1.000
_cell.length_c   1.000
_cell.angle_alpha   90.00
_cell.angle_beta   90.00
_cell.angle_gamma   90.00
#
_symmetry.space_group_name_H-M   'P 1'
#
loop_
_entity.id
_entity.type
_entity.pdbx_description
1 polymer ?
#
loop_
_entity_poly.entity_id
_entity_poly.type
_entity_poly.pdbx_seq_one_letter_code
_entity_poly.pdbx_strand_id
1 'polypeptide(L)'
;MFSLEFFLVLCVFGAHSAVVKNAKGGCSELYYLYDMSDNFNETIAHTIHSMTVQGLRMFNPRATEHNNVPTVNHDISDESHLVLPYAPEDHMTEQFTTNTMNIIDAILSRIGEDDDGLGPNWSSTERIVHKFHMHDVWSRVLMTYKETVEKNPPQDELCECLLNSSENGIYDAVYWVAQHYKTGTPITLLNRPIPKLKDAKSWGVWKKRLLHYYTRPALYDASLYLYCATKHF
;
A
#
# COMPACT_ATOMS: atom_id res chain seq x y z
N MET A 1 -7.74 33.22 -84.00
CA MET A 1 -7.14 34.10 -82.98
C MET A 1 -8.06 34.09 -81.77
N PHE A 2 -7.84 33.17 -80.82
CA PHE A 2 -8.32 33.22 -79.43
C PHE A 2 -7.53 32.15 -78.67
N SER A 3 -6.64 32.59 -77.77
CA SER A 3 -5.85 31.74 -76.87
C SER A 3 -6.73 31.26 -75.72
N LEU A 4 -6.63 29.97 -75.39
CA LEU A 4 -7.15 29.38 -74.16
C LEU A 4 -6.02 29.41 -73.12
N GLU A 5 -6.13 30.25 -72.09
CA GLU A 5 -5.24 30.17 -70.93
C GLU A 5 -5.77 29.13 -69.93
N PHE A 6 -4.89 28.21 -69.57
CA PHE A 6 -5.12 27.12 -68.62
C PHE A 6 -4.72 27.61 -67.23
N PHE A 7 -5.69 27.90 -66.35
CA PHE A 7 -5.40 28.13 -64.93
C PHE A 7 -5.41 26.79 -64.18
N LEU A 8 -4.22 26.31 -63.84
CA LEU A 8 -3.99 25.13 -63.02
C LEU A 8 -4.08 25.55 -61.53
N VAL A 9 -5.18 25.24 -60.85
CA VAL A 9 -5.28 25.38 -59.40
C VAL A 9 -4.69 24.12 -58.76
N LEU A 10 -3.45 24.24 -58.26
CA LEU A 10 -2.81 23.24 -57.41
C LEU A 10 -3.42 23.28 -56.01
N CYS A 11 -4.41 22.41 -55.75
CA CYS A 11 -4.80 22.06 -54.39
C CYS A 11 -3.70 21.22 -53.75
N VAL A 12 -2.80 21.87 -53.01
CA VAL A 12 -1.86 21.20 -52.11
C VAL A 12 -2.67 20.66 -50.92
N PHE A 13 -3.08 19.39 -51.00
CA PHE A 13 -3.50 18.64 -49.83
C PHE A 13 -2.26 18.42 -48.95
N GLY A 14 -2.00 19.39 -48.06
CA GLY A 14 -1.07 19.22 -46.97
C GLY A 14 -1.62 18.15 -46.03
N ALA A 15 -1.16 16.92 -46.20
CA ALA A 15 -1.32 15.86 -45.22
C ALA A 15 -0.66 16.32 -43.92
N HIS A 16 -1.44 16.98 -43.06
CA HIS A 16 -1.10 17.10 -41.65
C HIS A 16 -1.27 15.70 -41.07
N SER A 17 -0.20 14.92 -41.11
CA SER A 17 -0.02 13.82 -40.17
C SER A 17 -0.08 14.44 -38.78
N ALA A 18 -1.29 14.48 -38.22
CA ALA A 18 -1.47 14.69 -36.80
C ALA A 18 -0.73 13.52 -36.14
N VAL A 19 0.48 13.81 -35.68
CA VAL A 19 1.14 12.98 -34.69
C VAL A 19 0.18 12.99 -33.50
N VAL A 20 -0.61 11.93 -33.36
CA VAL A 20 -1.29 11.63 -32.12
C VAL A 20 -0.16 11.33 -31.15
N LYS A 21 0.38 12.38 -30.53
CA LYS A 21 1.11 12.25 -29.28
C LYS A 21 0.08 11.67 -28.33
N ASN A 22 0.20 10.38 -28.08
CA ASN A 22 -0.49 9.73 -26.98
C ASN A 22 0.07 10.41 -25.72
N ALA A 23 -0.57 11.50 -25.30
CA ALA A 23 -0.19 12.20 -24.10
C ALA A 23 -0.59 11.28 -22.95
N LYS A 24 0.34 10.43 -22.51
CA LYS A 24 0.24 9.84 -21.17
C LYS A 24 0.06 11.04 -20.23
N GLY A 25 -1.14 11.20 -19.67
CA GLY A 25 -1.38 12.17 -18.61
C GLY A 25 -0.40 11.91 -17.47
N GLY A 26 0.04 12.96 -16.78
CA GLY A 26 0.94 12.79 -15.64
C GLY A 26 0.26 12.00 -14.52
N CYS A 27 1.03 11.35 -13.63
CA CYS A 27 0.48 10.58 -12.52
C CYS A 27 -0.52 11.38 -11.67
N SER A 28 -0.29 12.69 -11.48
CA SER A 28 -1.22 13.58 -10.78
C SER A 28 -2.60 13.68 -11.44
N GLU A 29 -2.67 13.64 -12.77
CA GLU A 29 -3.93 13.64 -13.50
C GLU A 29 -4.66 12.30 -13.33
N LEU A 30 -3.92 11.19 -13.33
CA LEU A 30 -4.46 9.86 -13.08
C LEU A 30 -4.99 9.74 -11.64
N TYR A 31 -4.29 10.24 -10.64
CA TYR A 31 -4.78 10.25 -9.25
C TYR A 31 -6.09 11.01 -9.11
N TYR A 32 -6.20 12.18 -9.77
CA TYR A 32 -7.45 12.94 -9.80
C TYR A 32 -8.58 12.20 -10.52
N LEU A 33 -8.29 11.60 -11.68
CA LEU A 33 -9.29 10.84 -12.46
C LEU A 33 -9.86 9.66 -11.68
N TYR A 34 -9.02 9.02 -10.86
CA TYR A 34 -9.41 7.90 -10.02
C TYR A 34 -9.87 8.32 -8.62
N ASP A 35 -10.15 9.61 -8.37
CA ASP A 35 -10.66 10.10 -7.08
C ASP A 35 -9.81 9.63 -5.87
N MET A 36 -8.48 9.58 -6.06
CA MET A 36 -7.56 9.23 -4.99
C MET A 36 -7.53 10.33 -3.94
N SER A 37 -7.42 9.95 -2.67
CA SER A 37 -7.35 10.94 -1.60
C SER A 37 -6.06 11.77 -1.66
N ASP A 38 -6.11 13.01 -1.17
CA ASP A 38 -4.91 13.87 -1.08
C ASP A 38 -3.77 13.25 -0.26
N ASN A 39 -4.10 12.31 0.64
CA ASN A 39 -3.15 11.58 1.47
C ASN A 39 -3.06 10.09 1.12
N PHE A 40 -3.30 9.73 -0.15
CA PHE A 40 -3.27 8.33 -0.62
C PHE A 40 -1.95 7.61 -0.26
N ASN A 41 -0.83 8.34 -0.27
CA ASN A 41 0.46 7.81 0.09
C ASN A 41 0.51 7.32 1.54
N GLU A 42 -0.09 8.06 2.47
CA GLU A 42 -0.21 7.70 3.88
C GLU A 42 -1.18 6.53 4.08
N THR A 43 -2.33 6.54 3.38
CA THR A 43 -3.34 5.48 3.52
C THR A 43 -2.85 4.14 2.96
N ILE A 44 -2.13 4.16 1.83
CA ILE A 44 -1.47 2.99 1.26
C ILE A 44 -0.32 2.54 2.17
N ALA A 45 0.56 3.44 2.61
CA ALA A 45 1.65 3.11 3.52
C ALA A 45 1.15 2.44 4.80
N HIS A 46 0.05 2.93 5.40
CA HIS A 46 -0.59 2.28 6.54
C HIS A 46 -1.11 0.87 6.24
N THR A 47 -1.50 0.59 5.01
CA THR A 47 -1.95 -0.74 4.61
C THR A 47 -0.78 -1.71 4.46
N ILE A 48 0.36 -1.21 3.98
CA ILE A 48 1.48 -2.06 3.55
C ILE A 48 2.68 -2.08 4.51
N HIS A 49 2.73 -1.25 5.55
CA HIS A 49 3.89 -1.14 6.45
C HIS A 49 4.23 -2.43 7.20
N SER A 50 3.33 -3.41 7.25
CA SER A 50 3.61 -4.77 7.75
C SER A 50 3.05 -5.83 6.80
N MET A 51 3.07 -5.53 5.50
CA MET A 51 2.61 -6.44 4.47
C MET A 51 3.49 -7.69 4.43
N THR A 52 2.86 -8.83 4.22
CA THR A 52 3.51 -10.12 4.06
C THR A 52 2.93 -10.86 2.88
N VAL A 53 3.61 -11.89 2.40
CA VAL A 53 3.10 -12.74 1.31
C VAL A 53 1.71 -13.29 1.62
N GLN A 54 1.45 -13.69 2.88
CA GLN A 54 0.15 -14.16 3.33
C GLN A 54 -0.94 -13.08 3.18
N GLY A 55 -0.61 -11.82 3.47
CA GLY A 55 -1.50 -10.67 3.21
C GLY A 55 -1.77 -10.47 1.72
N LEU A 56 -0.74 -10.50 0.88
CA LEU A 56 -0.88 -10.40 -0.58
C LEU A 56 -1.72 -11.55 -1.17
N ARG A 57 -1.59 -12.76 -0.61
CA ARG A 57 -2.37 -13.94 -1.01
C ARG A 57 -3.87 -13.78 -0.79
N MET A 58 -4.31 -12.82 0.03
CA MET A 58 -5.73 -12.47 0.14
C MET A 58 -6.30 -11.83 -1.14
N PHE A 59 -5.44 -11.19 -1.94
CA PHE A 59 -5.82 -10.48 -3.18
C PHE A 59 -5.46 -11.29 -4.43
N ASN A 60 -4.31 -11.96 -4.43
CA ASN A 60 -3.96 -12.95 -5.44
C ASN A 60 -3.27 -14.16 -4.79
N PRO A 61 -3.88 -15.36 -4.81
CA PRO A 61 -3.34 -16.54 -4.13
C PRO A 61 -1.98 -17.01 -4.67
N ARG A 62 -1.55 -16.51 -5.84
CA ARG A 62 -0.23 -16.81 -6.43
C ARG A 62 0.89 -15.89 -5.95
N ALA A 63 0.60 -14.92 -5.08
CA ALA A 63 1.62 -14.03 -4.53
C ALA A 63 2.75 -14.79 -3.82
N THR A 64 3.99 -14.32 -4.04
CA THR A 64 5.23 -14.87 -3.48
C THR A 64 6.12 -13.75 -2.94
N GLU A 65 7.27 -14.10 -2.36
CA GLU A 65 8.29 -13.13 -1.94
C GLU A 65 8.89 -12.35 -3.10
N HIS A 66 8.72 -12.82 -4.35
CA HIS A 66 9.08 -12.07 -5.54
C HIS A 66 8.01 -11.02 -5.89
N ASN A 67 7.87 -10.04 -5.00
CA ASN A 67 6.96 -8.90 -5.13
C ASN A 67 7.72 -7.58 -4.97
N ASN A 68 7.08 -6.46 -5.29
CA ASN A 68 7.67 -5.11 -5.18
C ASN A 68 6.88 -4.22 -4.21
N VAL A 69 6.26 -4.83 -3.18
CA VAL A 69 5.49 -4.08 -2.18
C VAL A 69 6.42 -3.68 -1.05
N PRO A 70 6.74 -2.38 -0.88
CA PRO A 70 7.62 -1.97 0.20
C PRO A 70 6.92 -2.13 1.55
N THR A 71 7.68 -2.60 2.53
CA THR A 71 7.20 -2.83 3.90
C THR A 71 8.30 -2.53 4.90
N VAL A 72 7.95 -2.33 6.17
CA VAL A 72 8.96 -2.14 7.21
C VAL A 72 9.81 -3.40 7.34
N ASN A 73 11.13 -3.22 7.41
CA ASN A 73 12.05 -4.32 7.65
C ASN A 73 11.80 -4.91 9.04
N HIS A 74 11.73 -6.23 9.12
CA HIS A 74 11.60 -6.94 10.38
C HIS A 74 12.79 -6.69 11.30
N ASP A 75 14.00 -6.56 10.73
CA ASP A 75 15.17 -6.06 11.44
C ASP A 75 15.22 -4.53 11.39
N ILE A 76 14.54 -3.89 12.34
CA ILE A 76 14.55 -2.43 12.50
C ILE A 76 15.85 -1.89 13.11
N SER A 77 16.77 -2.77 13.51
CA SER A 77 18.11 -2.38 13.98
C SER A 77 19.04 -2.04 12.81
N ASP A 78 18.76 -2.56 11.60
CA ASP A 78 19.40 -2.14 10.37
C ASP A 78 18.92 -0.74 9.95
N GLU A 79 19.58 0.29 10.51
CA GLU A 79 19.26 1.69 10.23
C GLU A 79 19.45 2.08 8.75
N SER A 80 20.24 1.30 8.00
CA SER A 80 20.46 1.53 6.57
C SER A 80 19.35 0.95 5.69
N HIS A 81 18.57 -0.01 6.20
CA HIS A 81 17.50 -0.67 5.45
C HIS A 81 16.22 -0.82 6.29
N LEU A 82 15.66 0.30 6.76
CA LEU A 82 14.41 0.31 7.52
C LEU A 82 13.17 -0.13 6.72
N VAL A 83 13.26 -0.13 5.38
CA VAL A 83 12.18 -0.53 4.47
C VAL A 83 12.73 -1.56 3.48
N LEU A 84 12.09 -2.73 3.45
CA LEU A 84 12.36 -3.73 2.42
C LEU A 84 11.65 -3.33 1.12
N PRO A 85 12.24 -3.60 -0.05
CA PRO A 85 11.58 -3.33 -1.33
C PRO A 85 10.51 -4.38 -1.68
N TYR A 86 10.31 -5.39 -0.83
CA TYR A 86 9.35 -6.48 -1.01
C TYR A 86 8.72 -6.87 0.33
N ALA A 87 7.50 -7.42 0.28
CA ALA A 87 6.83 -8.02 1.41
C ALA A 87 7.37 -9.45 1.64
N PRO A 88 7.95 -9.76 2.81
CA PRO A 88 8.50 -11.08 3.09
C PRO A 88 7.39 -12.10 3.40
N GLU A 89 7.73 -13.39 3.38
CA GLU A 89 6.85 -14.42 3.92
C GLU A 89 6.92 -14.43 5.45
N ASP A 90 5.77 -14.46 6.13
CA ASP A 90 5.76 -14.67 7.58
C ASP A 90 6.24 -16.08 7.90
N HIS A 91 7.17 -16.19 8.83
CA HIS A 91 7.50 -17.47 9.47
C HIS A 91 6.37 -17.90 10.40
N MET A 92 5.46 -18.71 9.87
CA MET A 92 4.38 -19.33 10.62
C MET A 92 4.77 -20.78 10.92
N THR A 93 4.71 -21.19 12.19
CA THR A 93 4.74 -22.61 12.52
C THR A 93 3.38 -23.21 12.17
N GLU A 94 3.33 -24.45 11.66
CA GLU A 94 2.07 -25.16 11.40
C GLU A 94 1.74 -26.15 12.53
N GLN A 95 2.18 -25.84 13.75
CA GLN A 95 2.02 -26.75 14.90
C GLN A 95 0.61 -26.70 15.49
N PHE A 96 -0.07 -25.54 15.45
CA PHE A 96 -1.47 -25.44 15.86
C PHE A 96 -2.40 -25.67 14.65
N THR A 97 -3.59 -26.21 14.95
CA THR A 97 -4.62 -26.47 13.93
C THR A 97 -5.22 -25.20 13.35
N THR A 98 -5.34 -24.12 14.14
CA THR A 98 -6.00 -22.89 13.70
C THR A 98 -4.98 -21.83 13.30
N ASN A 99 -5.24 -21.14 12.19
CA ASN A 99 -4.39 -20.04 11.72
C ASN A 99 -4.19 -18.96 12.80
N THR A 100 -5.24 -18.64 13.57
CA THR A 100 -5.18 -17.68 14.67
C THR A 100 -4.17 -18.09 15.74
N MET A 101 -4.10 -19.38 16.09
CA MET A 101 -3.11 -19.85 17.06
C MET A 101 -1.70 -19.89 16.49
N ASN A 102 -1.52 -20.20 15.20
CA ASN A 102 -0.22 -20.11 14.54
C ASN A 102 0.27 -18.64 14.47
N ILE A 103 -0.62 -17.66 14.26
CA ILE A 103 -0.28 -16.23 14.35
C ILE A 103 0.17 -15.88 15.77
N ILE A 104 -0.57 -16.31 16.80
CA ILE A 104 -0.20 -16.07 18.19
C ILE A 104 1.16 -16.71 18.51
N ASP A 105 1.39 -17.94 18.08
CA ASP A 105 2.66 -18.66 18.27
C ASP A 105 3.84 -17.93 17.63
N ALA A 106 3.68 -17.48 16.38
CA ALA A 106 4.69 -16.72 15.65
C ALA A 106 5.07 -15.41 16.36
N ILE A 107 4.09 -14.71 16.95
CA ILE A 107 4.33 -13.49 17.72
C ILE A 107 5.02 -13.82 19.05
N LEU A 108 4.45 -14.75 19.82
CA LEU A 108 4.90 -15.01 21.19
C LEU A 108 6.28 -15.66 21.24
N SER A 109 6.62 -16.46 20.23
CA SER A 109 7.93 -17.13 20.12
C SER A 109 9.10 -16.18 19.83
N ARG A 110 8.83 -14.93 19.44
CA ARG A 110 9.85 -13.92 19.11
C ARG A 110 9.91 -12.76 20.09
N ILE A 111 9.14 -12.81 21.17
CA ILE A 111 9.20 -11.75 22.20
C ILE A 111 10.60 -11.72 22.81
N GLY A 112 11.29 -10.58 22.65
CA GLY A 112 12.62 -10.35 23.20
C GLY A 112 13.76 -10.50 22.17
N GLU A 113 13.46 -10.94 20.95
CA GLU A 113 14.44 -11.04 19.84
C GLU A 113 14.54 -9.74 19.02
N ASP A 114 13.59 -8.80 19.20
CA ASP A 114 13.53 -7.47 18.56
C ASP A 114 13.63 -7.47 17.01
N ASP A 115 13.20 -8.56 16.39
CA ASP A 115 13.35 -8.87 14.96
C ASP A 115 12.01 -9.07 14.24
N ASP A 116 10.94 -8.45 14.74
CA ASP A 116 9.55 -8.59 14.27
C ASP A 116 8.98 -7.32 13.61
N GLY A 117 9.86 -6.38 13.22
CA GLY A 117 9.49 -5.14 12.54
C GLY A 117 8.99 -4.05 13.48
N LEU A 118 9.09 -4.29 14.79
CA LEU A 118 8.53 -3.42 15.82
C LEU A 118 9.53 -3.23 16.97
N GLY A 119 9.72 -1.98 17.39
CA GLY A 119 10.70 -1.55 18.39
C GLY A 119 10.67 -2.32 19.71
N PRO A 120 11.79 -2.34 20.47
CA PRO A 120 11.85 -2.96 21.81
C PRO A 120 10.86 -2.34 22.80
N ASN A 121 10.35 -1.15 22.46
CA ASN A 121 9.34 -0.47 23.24
C ASN A 121 7.96 -1.13 23.16
N TRP A 122 7.68 -2.05 22.23
CA TRP A 122 6.37 -2.67 22.08
C TRP A 122 6.18 -3.87 23.02
N SER A 123 5.09 -3.86 23.79
CA SER A 123 4.71 -4.99 24.65
C SER A 123 4.07 -6.13 23.84
N SER A 124 4.06 -7.33 24.41
CA SER A 124 3.44 -8.53 23.80
C SER A 124 1.98 -8.29 23.39
N THR A 125 1.19 -7.61 24.24
CA THR A 125 -0.21 -7.28 23.93
C THR A 125 -0.33 -6.32 22.75
N GLU A 126 0.57 -5.33 22.66
CA GLU A 126 0.58 -4.36 21.56
C GLU A 126 0.97 -5.03 20.23
N ARG A 127 1.93 -5.97 20.25
CA ARG A 127 2.33 -6.79 19.09
C ARG A 127 1.16 -7.65 18.57
N ILE A 128 0.46 -8.34 19.48
CA ILE A 128 -0.75 -9.11 19.15
C ILE A 128 -1.80 -8.21 18.50
N VAL A 129 -2.13 -7.08 19.14
CA VAL A 129 -3.14 -6.16 18.62
C VAL A 129 -2.75 -5.59 17.25
N HIS A 130 -1.48 -5.25 17.05
CA HIS A 130 -1.00 -4.74 15.77
C HIS A 130 -1.11 -5.80 14.66
N LYS A 131 -0.66 -7.05 14.89
CA LYS A 131 -0.79 -8.10 13.87
C LYS A 131 -2.25 -8.31 13.47
N PHE A 132 -3.16 -8.44 14.43
CA PHE A 132 -4.58 -8.60 14.13
C PHE A 132 -5.22 -7.36 13.52
N HIS A 133 -4.75 -6.16 13.86
CA HIS A 133 -5.16 -4.92 13.18
C HIS A 133 -4.82 -4.95 11.69
N MET A 134 -3.60 -5.36 11.34
CA MET A 134 -3.19 -5.46 9.93
C MET A 134 -4.05 -6.47 9.16
N HIS A 135 -4.36 -7.63 9.75
CA HIS A 135 -5.29 -8.59 9.15
C HIS A 135 -6.72 -8.03 8.96
N ASP A 136 -7.23 -7.23 9.91
CA ASP A 136 -8.55 -6.58 9.77
C ASP A 136 -8.53 -5.48 8.70
N VAL A 137 -7.46 -4.68 8.63
CA VAL A 137 -7.22 -3.70 7.55
C VAL A 137 -7.29 -4.40 6.20
N TRP A 138 -6.49 -5.46 5.99
CA TRP A 138 -6.46 -6.17 4.71
C TRP A 138 -7.80 -6.81 4.36
N SER A 139 -8.53 -7.32 5.35
CA SER A 139 -9.87 -7.85 5.15
C SER A 139 -10.84 -6.77 4.67
N ARG A 140 -10.78 -5.56 5.24
CA ARG A 140 -11.60 -4.41 4.84
C ARG A 140 -11.24 -3.86 3.48
N VAL A 141 -9.94 -3.80 3.18
CA VAL A 141 -9.45 -3.41 1.85
C VAL A 141 -9.92 -4.45 0.82
N LEU A 142 -9.86 -5.75 1.13
CA LEU A 142 -10.37 -6.80 0.24
C LEU A 142 -11.88 -6.64 -0.03
N MET A 143 -12.68 -6.26 0.97
CA MET A 143 -14.10 -5.97 0.75
C MET A 143 -14.28 -4.82 -0.25
N THR A 144 -13.56 -3.71 -0.05
CA THR A 144 -13.63 -2.54 -0.93
C THR A 144 -13.12 -2.87 -2.35
N TYR A 145 -12.01 -3.59 -2.44
CA TYR A 145 -11.43 -4.12 -3.67
C TYR A 145 -12.47 -4.89 -4.50
N LYS A 146 -13.16 -5.86 -3.89
CA LYS A 146 -14.19 -6.68 -4.55
C LYS A 146 -15.41 -5.86 -4.98
N GLU A 147 -15.75 -4.84 -4.19
CA GLU A 147 -16.89 -3.97 -4.48
C GLU A 147 -16.61 -2.99 -5.62
N THR A 148 -15.35 -2.58 -5.80
CA THR A 148 -14.95 -1.44 -6.66
C THR A 148 -13.95 -1.85 -7.74
N VAL A 149 -12.69 -2.07 -7.35
CA VAL A 149 -11.53 -2.23 -8.22
C VAL A 149 -11.58 -3.51 -9.05
N GLU A 150 -12.04 -4.62 -8.49
CA GLU A 150 -12.16 -5.88 -9.23
C GLU A 150 -13.16 -5.78 -10.39
N LYS A 151 -14.24 -5.02 -10.19
CA LYS A 151 -15.30 -4.83 -11.19
C LYS A 151 -14.92 -3.80 -12.24
N ASN A 152 -14.11 -2.82 -11.87
CA ASN A 152 -13.63 -1.75 -12.74
C ASN A 152 -12.12 -1.57 -12.53
N PRO A 153 -11.29 -2.45 -13.10
CA PRO A 153 -9.85 -2.37 -12.95
C PRO A 153 -9.25 -1.03 -13.41
N PRO A 154 -8.24 -0.49 -12.71
CA PRO A 154 -7.52 0.68 -13.16
C PRO A 154 -6.70 0.39 -14.42
N GLN A 155 -6.42 1.44 -15.17
CA GLN A 155 -5.51 1.41 -16.31
C GLN A 155 -4.08 1.07 -15.86
N ASP A 156 -3.31 0.47 -16.76
CA ASP A 156 -1.93 0.09 -16.48
C ASP A 156 -1.06 1.30 -16.12
N GLU A 157 -1.33 2.46 -16.72
CA GLU A 157 -0.64 3.72 -16.43
C GLU A 157 -0.83 4.16 -14.98
N LEU A 158 -2.02 4.01 -14.39
CA LEU A 158 -2.21 4.29 -12.96
C LEU A 158 -1.39 3.29 -12.12
N CYS A 159 -1.34 2.03 -12.51
CA CYS A 159 -0.52 1.04 -11.81
C CYS A 159 0.98 1.35 -11.91
N GLU A 160 1.49 1.80 -13.06
CA GLU A 160 2.86 2.29 -13.19
C GLU A 160 3.13 3.43 -12.18
N CYS A 161 2.18 4.37 -12.05
CA CYS A 161 2.28 5.49 -11.11
C CYS A 161 2.22 5.06 -9.64
N LEU A 162 1.39 4.08 -9.27
CA LEU A 162 1.24 3.62 -7.89
C LEU A 162 2.40 2.74 -7.44
N LEU A 163 2.94 1.91 -8.34
CA LEU A 163 4.03 0.99 -8.03
C LEU A 163 5.40 1.67 -8.02
N ASN A 164 5.54 2.84 -8.65
CA ASN A 164 6.72 3.71 -8.51
C ASN A 164 6.74 4.43 -7.15
N SER A 165 6.85 3.63 -6.08
CA SER A 165 6.70 4.07 -4.68
C SER A 165 7.75 5.09 -4.22
N SER A 166 8.91 5.14 -4.88
CA SER A 166 9.98 6.11 -4.62
C SER A 166 9.67 7.52 -5.09
N GLU A 167 8.72 7.69 -6.03
CA GLU A 167 8.41 9.00 -6.62
C GLU A 167 7.02 9.53 -6.24
N ASN A 168 6.19 8.71 -5.60
CA ASN A 168 4.81 9.07 -5.23
C ASN A 168 4.60 9.24 -3.72
N GLY A 169 5.68 9.18 -2.93
CA GLY A 169 5.68 9.40 -1.48
C GLY A 169 5.20 8.21 -0.64
N ILE A 170 4.84 7.06 -1.25
CA ILE A 170 4.46 5.85 -0.50
C ILE A 170 5.67 5.30 0.26
N TYR A 171 6.84 5.21 -0.39
CA TYR A 171 8.06 4.71 0.25
C TYR A 171 8.43 5.58 1.46
N ASP A 172 8.43 6.90 1.30
CA ASP A 172 8.74 7.84 2.38
C ASP A 172 7.77 7.70 3.56
N ALA A 173 6.49 7.46 3.29
CA ALA A 173 5.50 7.22 4.33
C ALA A 173 5.73 5.89 5.07
N VAL A 174 6.12 4.81 4.37
CA VAL A 174 6.50 3.53 5.01
C VAL A 174 7.78 3.70 5.84
N TYR A 175 8.78 4.42 5.31
CA TYR A 175 10.01 4.74 6.02
C TYR A 175 9.74 5.56 7.28
N TRP A 176 8.85 6.56 7.19
CA TRP A 176 8.40 7.34 8.33
C TRP A 176 7.75 6.45 9.42
N VAL A 177 6.94 5.46 9.03
CA VAL A 177 6.39 4.47 9.97
C VAL A 177 7.51 3.68 10.68
N ALA A 178 8.49 3.18 9.93
CA ALA A 178 9.61 2.42 10.49
C ALA A 178 10.37 3.23 11.55
N GLN A 179 10.63 4.52 11.28
CA GLN A 179 11.27 5.41 12.25
C GLN A 179 10.45 5.56 13.54
N HIS A 180 9.13 5.63 13.45
CA HIS A 180 8.24 5.75 14.62
C HIS A 180 8.15 4.47 15.46
N TYR A 181 8.33 3.31 14.85
CA TYR A 181 8.39 2.05 15.58
C TYR A 181 9.58 1.98 16.53
N LYS A 182 10.72 2.59 16.18
CA LYS A 182 11.88 2.70 17.07
C LYS A 182 11.55 3.46 18.36
N THR A 183 10.72 4.50 18.27
CA THR A 183 10.34 5.31 19.45
C THR A 183 9.17 4.73 20.25
N GLY A 184 8.60 3.58 19.84
CA GLY A 184 7.51 2.92 20.57
C GLY A 184 6.16 3.60 20.45
N THR A 185 5.98 4.44 19.43
CA THR A 185 4.72 5.15 19.19
C THR A 185 3.96 4.40 18.09
N PRO A 186 2.85 3.71 18.39
CA PRO A 186 1.98 3.18 17.34
C PRO A 186 1.51 4.35 16.46
N ILE A 187 1.47 4.11 15.16
CA ILE A 187 1.13 5.08 14.11
C ILE A 187 -0.01 5.99 14.58
N THR A 188 0.34 7.20 14.99
CA THR A 188 -0.59 8.32 15.11
C THR A 188 0.15 9.60 14.78
N LEU A 189 -0.01 10.03 13.53
CA LEU A 189 -0.90 11.15 13.25
C LEU A 189 -0.84 12.24 14.35
N LEU A 190 -0.02 13.27 14.11
CA LEU A 190 -0.23 14.61 14.65
C LEU A 190 0.02 14.79 16.17
N ASN A 191 1.21 14.41 16.69
CA ASN A 191 1.64 14.76 18.06
C ASN A 191 0.72 14.26 19.20
N ARG A 192 0.09 13.09 19.06
CA ARG A 192 -0.81 12.56 20.10
C ARG A 192 -0.28 11.23 20.66
N PRO A 193 0.34 11.20 21.85
CA PRO A 193 0.87 9.97 22.42
C PRO A 193 -0.24 8.92 22.63
N ILE A 194 0.04 7.67 22.24
CA ILE A 194 -0.80 6.52 22.54
C ILE A 194 -0.32 5.90 23.86
N PRO A 195 -1.21 5.68 24.85
CA PRO A 195 -0.81 5.06 26.11
C PRO A 195 -0.46 3.59 25.90
N LYS A 196 0.41 3.06 26.77
CA LYS A 196 0.64 1.62 26.85
C LYS A 196 -0.65 0.84 27.00
N LEU A 197 -0.82 -0.20 26.19
CA LEU A 197 -2.01 -1.03 26.20
C LEU A 197 -1.97 -1.99 27.39
N LYS A 198 -2.72 -1.69 28.44
CA LYS A 198 -2.72 -2.45 29.70
C LYS A 198 -4.09 -2.69 30.31
N ASP A 199 -5.12 -2.01 29.82
CA ASP A 199 -6.47 -2.02 30.39
C ASP A 199 -7.52 -1.57 29.37
N ALA A 200 -8.80 -1.68 29.73
CA ALA A 200 -9.91 -1.27 28.86
C ALA A 200 -9.89 0.23 28.51
N LYS A 201 -9.31 1.08 29.39
CA LYS A 201 -9.21 2.52 29.16
C LYS A 201 -8.20 2.85 28.05
N SER A 202 -7.01 2.27 28.13
CA SER A 202 -5.98 2.36 27.10
C SER A 202 -6.45 1.72 25.79
N TRP A 203 -7.18 0.59 25.85
CA TRP A 203 -7.84 0.00 24.69
C TRP A 203 -8.82 0.96 23.99
N GLY A 204 -9.62 1.72 24.74
CA GLY A 204 -10.52 2.72 24.17
C GLY A 204 -9.80 3.76 23.30
N VAL A 205 -8.58 4.17 23.71
CA VAL A 205 -7.73 5.05 22.91
C VAL A 205 -7.20 4.32 21.68
N TRP A 206 -6.62 3.14 21.86
CA TRP A 206 -6.09 2.31 20.76
C TRP A 206 -7.14 2.05 19.69
N LYS A 207 -8.31 1.54 20.07
CA LYS A 207 -9.43 1.24 19.15
C LYS A 207 -9.77 2.44 18.28
N LYS A 208 -9.86 3.65 18.86
CA LYS A 208 -10.15 4.86 18.08
C LYS A 208 -9.05 5.17 17.05
N ARG A 209 -7.79 4.82 17.34
CA ARG A 209 -6.66 5.04 16.42
C ARG A 209 -6.59 4.00 15.32
N LEU A 210 -6.76 2.74 15.68
CA LEU A 210 -6.78 1.63 14.72
C LEU A 210 -7.90 1.83 13.67
N LEU A 211 -9.06 2.33 14.08
CA LEU A 211 -10.18 2.60 13.17
C LEU A 211 -10.00 3.86 12.29
N HIS A 212 -8.92 4.63 12.43
CA HIS A 212 -8.77 5.92 11.77
C HIS A 212 -8.80 5.81 10.23
N TYR A 213 -8.12 4.82 9.68
CA TYR A 213 -8.01 4.60 8.23
C TYR A 213 -9.12 3.71 7.67
N TYR A 214 -10.19 3.44 8.43
CA TYR A 214 -11.31 2.62 7.96
C TYR A 214 -12.33 3.45 7.17
N THR A 215 -11.91 4.61 6.68
CA THR A 215 -12.72 5.47 5.82
C THR A 215 -12.76 4.90 4.41
N ARG A 216 -13.86 5.17 3.69
CA ARG A 216 -14.01 4.70 2.32
C ARG A 216 -12.88 5.16 1.39
N PRO A 217 -12.42 6.43 1.41
CA PRO A 217 -11.31 6.88 0.56
C PRO A 217 -10.01 6.10 0.85
N ALA A 218 -9.63 5.96 2.12
CA ALA A 218 -8.40 5.25 2.50
C ALA A 218 -8.42 3.78 2.07
N LEU A 219 -9.56 3.10 2.28
CA LEU A 219 -9.72 1.71 1.83
C LEU A 219 -9.71 1.59 0.30
N TYR A 220 -10.21 2.59 -0.41
CA TYR A 220 -10.22 2.61 -1.87
C TYR A 220 -8.83 2.86 -2.46
N ASP A 221 -8.06 3.81 -1.93
CA ASP A 221 -6.66 4.04 -2.30
C ASP A 221 -5.84 2.75 -2.17
N ALA A 222 -5.96 2.10 -1.01
CA ALA A 222 -5.31 0.84 -0.72
C ALA A 222 -5.76 -0.31 -1.65
N SER A 223 -7.04 -0.33 -2.04
CA SER A 223 -7.58 -1.32 -2.97
C SER A 223 -6.99 -1.18 -4.37
N LEU A 224 -6.85 0.06 -4.87
CA LEU A 224 -6.22 0.34 -6.16
C LEU A 224 -4.75 -0.10 -6.15
N TYR A 225 -4.03 0.25 -5.08
CA TYR A 225 -2.63 -0.15 -4.92
C TYR A 225 -2.46 -1.67 -4.91
N LEU A 226 -3.23 -2.38 -4.07
CA LEU A 226 -3.11 -3.84 -3.96
C LEU A 226 -3.52 -4.55 -5.25
N TYR A 227 -4.51 -4.04 -5.99
CA TYR A 227 -4.77 -4.54 -7.34
C TYR A 227 -3.54 -4.45 -8.23
N CYS A 228 -2.95 -3.26 -8.34
CA CYS A 228 -1.78 -3.04 -9.16
C CYS A 228 -0.59 -3.92 -8.72
N ALA A 229 -0.39 -4.07 -7.41
CA ALA A 229 0.69 -4.87 -6.86
C ALA A 229 0.50 -6.37 -7.10
N THR A 230 -0.74 -6.86 -7.17
CA THR A 230 -1.00 -8.31 -7.23
C THR A 230 -1.56 -8.84 -8.54
N LYS A 231 -1.95 -7.98 -9.50
CA LYS A 231 -2.65 -8.43 -10.73
C LYS A 231 -1.85 -9.40 -11.62
N HIS A 232 -0.52 -9.39 -11.53
CA HIS A 232 0.37 -10.14 -12.42
C HIS A 232 1.02 -11.39 -11.81
N PHE A 233 0.77 -11.71 -10.54
CA PHE A 233 1.17 -13.00 -9.99
C PHE A 233 0.42 -14.12 -10.64
#